data_AF-A0A2V5PUA3-F1
#
_entry.id   AF-A0A2V5PUA3-F1
#
_cell.length_a   1.000
_cell.length_b   1.000
_cell.length_c   1.000
_cell.angle_alpha   90.00
_cell.angle_beta   90.00
_cell.angle_gamma   90.00
#
_symmetry.space_group_name_H-M   'P 1'
#
loop_
_entity.id
_entity.type
_entity.pdbx_description
1 polymer ?
#
loop_
_entity_poly.entity_id
_entity_poly.type
_entity_poly.pdbx_seq_one_letter_code
_entity_poly.pdbx_strand_id
1 'polypeptide(L)'
;MSYDLPSVLGLKKSFGFGDRLGLATPGHLAAVRKSDFAPIFAQQSVREMERTQRTPKEVLEAAQTALAKAAYTGQWGADADHHKTPQDVEKSAAAGFTFFTIDPSAFVNNRADRMTPAELTVEIQAMETDDVFQDRCWQAFYLGQSFEVAGSLQLRFTPELLQRAAVKYGRAIAHSARMSAHLENACAGRV
;
A
#
# COMPACT_ATOMS: atom_id res chain seq x y z
N MET A 1 -8.77 22.79 -12.55
CA MET A 1 -8.62 21.35 -12.27
C MET A 1 -9.86 20.66 -12.81
N SER A 2 -9.71 19.60 -13.60
CA SER A 2 -10.86 18.76 -13.96
C SER A 2 -11.19 17.90 -12.75
N TYR A 3 -12.39 18.05 -12.20
CA TYR A 3 -12.86 17.26 -11.04
C TYR A 3 -13.40 15.89 -11.46
N ASP A 4 -13.39 15.59 -12.76
CA ASP A 4 -13.83 14.32 -13.35
C ASP A 4 -12.77 13.22 -13.23
N LEU A 5 -11.54 13.57 -12.84
CA LEU A 5 -10.43 12.63 -12.66
C LEU A 5 -10.13 12.43 -11.17
N PRO A 6 -9.71 11.22 -10.75
CA PRO A 6 -9.21 11.02 -9.40
C PRO A 6 -7.94 11.83 -9.18
N SER A 7 -7.61 12.07 -7.92
CA SER A 7 -6.38 12.79 -7.52
C SER A 7 -5.78 12.19 -6.25
N VAL A 8 -4.55 12.57 -5.93
CA VAL A 8 -3.90 12.18 -4.66
C VAL A 8 -4.56 12.94 -3.51
N LEU A 9 -5.04 12.20 -2.50
CA LEU A 9 -5.77 12.76 -1.36
C LEU A 9 -4.84 13.26 -0.23
N GLY A 10 -3.57 12.85 -0.22
CA GLY A 10 -2.58 13.22 0.80
C GLY A 10 -2.95 12.69 2.19
N LEU A 11 -2.76 13.51 3.21
CA LEU A 11 -3.01 13.14 4.62
C LEU A 11 -4.47 13.33 5.07
N LYS A 12 -5.41 13.55 4.14
CA LYS A 12 -6.83 13.66 4.48
C LYS A 12 -7.33 12.31 4.98
N LYS A 13 -8.17 12.32 6.02
CA LYS A 13 -8.93 11.12 6.38
C LYS A 13 -9.77 10.71 5.18
N SER A 14 -9.59 9.48 4.72
CA SER A 14 -10.24 8.96 3.53
C SER A 14 -11.04 7.71 3.85
N PHE A 15 -11.99 7.39 2.97
CA PHE A 15 -12.74 6.14 3.04
C PHE A 15 -12.81 5.49 1.67
N GLY A 16 -12.54 4.19 1.66
CA GLY A 16 -12.55 3.31 0.50
C GLY A 16 -13.94 2.78 0.16
N PHE A 17 -14.49 3.16 -0.99
CA PHE A 17 -15.84 2.81 -1.42
C PHE A 17 -15.83 1.72 -2.50
N GLY A 18 -15.28 0.55 -2.16
CA GLY A 18 -15.15 -0.57 -3.09
C GLY A 18 -16.47 -0.97 -3.75
N ASP A 19 -16.48 -1.06 -5.08
CA ASP A 19 -17.67 -1.33 -5.88
C ASP A 19 -17.38 -2.42 -6.92
N ARG A 20 -17.70 -3.67 -6.57
CA ARG A 20 -17.53 -4.84 -7.45
C ARG A 20 -18.53 -4.88 -8.60
N LEU A 21 -19.59 -4.09 -8.55
CA LEU A 21 -20.71 -4.11 -9.50
C LEU A 21 -20.66 -2.93 -10.47
N GLY A 22 -20.00 -1.84 -10.11
CA GLY A 22 -19.97 -0.58 -10.87
C GLY A 22 -21.27 0.22 -10.77
N LEU A 23 -22.11 -0.06 -9.78
CA LEU A 23 -23.45 0.52 -9.60
C LEU A 23 -23.67 1.20 -8.25
N ALA A 24 -22.75 1.05 -7.30
CA ALA A 24 -22.92 1.48 -5.92
C ALA A 24 -22.52 2.95 -5.68
N THR A 25 -21.73 3.54 -6.59
CA THR A 25 -21.22 4.92 -6.46
C THR A 25 -22.28 5.97 -6.11
N PRO A 26 -23.53 5.95 -6.65
CA PRO A 26 -24.57 6.90 -6.21
C PRO A 26 -24.90 6.82 -4.72
N GLY A 27 -24.96 5.60 -4.17
CA GLY A 27 -25.16 5.36 -2.74
C GLY A 27 -23.94 5.78 -1.92
N HIS A 28 -22.74 5.49 -2.40
CA HIS A 28 -21.48 5.95 -1.80
C HIS A 28 -21.44 7.48 -1.71
N LEU A 29 -21.79 8.18 -2.78
CA LEU A 29 -21.85 9.65 -2.81
C LEU A 29 -22.88 10.19 -1.81
N ALA A 30 -24.04 9.54 -1.68
CA ALA A 30 -25.04 9.93 -0.69
C ALA A 30 -24.54 9.80 0.76
N ALA A 31 -23.67 8.82 1.04
CA ALA A 31 -23.00 8.67 2.33
C ALA A 31 -21.90 9.73 2.53
N VAL A 32 -21.08 9.98 1.52
CA VAL A 32 -20.01 10.99 1.54
C VAL A 32 -20.54 12.38 1.84
N ARG A 33 -21.70 12.76 1.29
CA ARG A 33 -22.35 14.05 1.58
C ARG A 33 -22.73 14.24 3.05
N LYS A 34 -22.70 13.17 3.85
CA LYS A 34 -23.00 13.18 5.30
C LYS A 34 -21.75 12.97 6.15
N SER A 35 -20.56 12.96 5.55
CA SER A 35 -19.29 12.78 6.25
C SER A 35 -18.27 13.81 5.79
N ASP A 36 -17.13 13.85 6.47
CA ASP A 36 -15.98 14.68 6.13
C ASP A 36 -14.77 13.82 5.71
N PHE A 37 -15.02 12.58 5.29
CA PHE A 37 -14.02 11.71 4.69
C PHE A 37 -13.83 12.04 3.21
N ALA A 38 -12.58 12.15 2.78
CA ALA A 38 -12.23 12.23 1.36
C ALA A 38 -12.55 10.87 0.68
N PRO A 39 -13.39 10.85 -0.37
CA PRO A 39 -13.86 9.60 -0.93
C PRO A 39 -12.85 8.99 -1.89
N ILE A 40 -12.69 7.67 -1.80
CA ILE A 40 -12.04 6.85 -2.83
C ILE A 40 -13.14 6.05 -3.52
N PHE A 41 -13.71 6.60 -4.60
CA PHE A 41 -14.89 6.00 -5.27
C PHE A 41 -14.54 4.84 -6.20
N ALA A 42 -13.32 4.81 -6.74
CA ALA A 42 -12.82 3.69 -7.52
C ALA A 42 -11.86 2.89 -6.65
N GLN A 43 -12.30 1.74 -6.15
CA GLN A 43 -11.44 0.83 -5.41
C GLN A 43 -11.82 -0.60 -5.75
N GLN A 44 -10.84 -1.37 -6.23
CA GLN A 44 -10.92 -2.83 -6.31
C GLN A 44 -9.51 -3.40 -6.26
N SER A 45 -9.38 -4.57 -5.65
CA SER A 45 -8.16 -5.37 -5.70
C SER A 45 -8.01 -6.11 -7.02
N VAL A 46 -6.77 -6.48 -7.36
CA VAL A 46 -6.47 -7.33 -8.54
C VAL A 46 -7.34 -8.61 -8.55
N ARG A 47 -7.44 -9.27 -7.39
CA ARG A 47 -8.26 -10.49 -7.21
C ARG A 47 -9.75 -10.26 -7.48
N GLU A 48 -10.29 -9.10 -7.09
CA GLU A 48 -11.70 -8.79 -7.35
C GLU A 48 -11.94 -8.49 -8.83
N MET A 49 -11.03 -7.76 -9.47
CA MET A 49 -11.08 -7.48 -10.90
C MET A 49 -11.05 -8.78 -11.72
N GLU A 50 -10.14 -9.71 -11.40
CA GLU A 50 -10.10 -11.04 -12.03
C GLU A 50 -11.42 -11.81 -11.90
N ARG A 51 -12.01 -11.81 -10.70
CA ARG A 51 -13.27 -12.53 -10.41
C ARG A 51 -14.50 -11.92 -11.06
N THR A 52 -14.50 -10.61 -11.20
CA THR A 52 -15.58 -9.85 -11.83
C THR A 52 -15.37 -9.68 -13.33
N GLN A 53 -14.23 -10.13 -13.86
CA GLN A 53 -13.79 -9.91 -15.24
C GLN A 53 -13.79 -8.44 -15.64
N ARG A 54 -13.47 -7.57 -14.68
CA ARG A 54 -13.37 -6.12 -14.89
C ARG A 54 -11.91 -5.72 -15.00
N THR A 55 -11.67 -4.69 -15.80
CA THR A 55 -10.38 -4.04 -15.96
C THR A 55 -10.27 -2.82 -15.04
N PRO A 56 -9.05 -2.38 -14.67
CA PRO A 56 -8.87 -1.14 -13.89
C PRO A 56 -9.59 0.06 -14.51
N LYS A 57 -9.58 0.16 -15.84
CA LYS A 57 -10.27 1.21 -16.58
C LYS A 57 -11.78 1.19 -16.35
N GLU A 58 -12.42 0.02 -16.41
CA GLU A 58 -13.86 -0.12 -16.15
C GLU A 58 -14.23 0.17 -14.68
N VAL A 59 -13.31 -0.03 -13.74
CA VAL A 59 -13.49 0.39 -12.34
C VAL A 59 -13.55 1.91 -12.26
N LEU A 60 -12.58 2.59 -12.89
CA LEU A 60 -12.50 4.04 -12.87
C LEU A 60 -13.69 4.69 -13.60
N GLU A 61 -14.01 4.22 -14.81
CA GLU A 61 -15.08 4.77 -15.64
C GLU A 61 -16.46 4.63 -14.99
N ALA A 62 -16.71 3.56 -14.23
CA ALA A 62 -17.95 3.38 -13.49
C ALA A 62 -18.12 4.48 -12.42
N ALA A 63 -17.07 4.79 -11.67
CA ALA A 63 -17.07 5.88 -10.69
C ALA A 63 -17.26 7.23 -11.40
N GLN A 64 -16.47 7.53 -12.43
CA GLN A 64 -16.53 8.77 -13.19
C GLN A 64 -17.92 9.04 -13.76
N THR A 65 -18.53 8.02 -14.39
CA THR A 65 -19.88 8.11 -14.95
C THR A 65 -20.92 8.47 -13.89
N ALA A 66 -20.85 7.85 -12.72
CA ALA A 66 -21.78 8.13 -11.63
C ALA A 66 -21.57 9.53 -11.03
N LEU A 67 -20.32 9.98 -10.88
CA LEU A 67 -19.99 11.30 -10.37
C LEU A 67 -20.40 12.42 -11.34
N ALA A 68 -20.17 12.23 -12.64
CA ALA A 68 -20.60 13.15 -13.68
C ALA A 68 -22.13 13.30 -13.71
N LYS A 69 -22.87 12.18 -13.65
CA LYS A 69 -24.35 12.18 -13.55
C LYS A 69 -24.86 12.94 -12.31
N ALA A 70 -24.10 12.90 -11.22
CA ALA A 70 -24.42 13.58 -9.98
C ALA A 70 -23.89 15.03 -9.91
N ALA A 71 -23.25 15.52 -10.97
CA ALA A 71 -22.54 16.80 -11.03
C ALA A 71 -21.61 17.00 -9.83
N TYR A 72 -20.91 15.93 -9.40
CA TYR A 72 -19.99 16.00 -8.28
C TYR A 72 -18.68 16.65 -8.71
N THR A 73 -18.29 17.72 -8.03
CA THR A 73 -17.07 18.50 -8.31
C THR A 73 -16.07 18.46 -7.15
N GLY A 74 -16.27 17.55 -6.19
CA GLY A 74 -15.35 17.39 -5.07
C GLY A 74 -14.11 16.58 -5.45
N GLN A 75 -13.07 16.69 -4.62
CA GLN A 75 -11.88 15.86 -4.76
C GLN A 75 -12.21 14.40 -4.39
N TRP A 76 -11.74 13.45 -5.18
CA TRP A 76 -11.86 12.02 -4.92
C TRP A 76 -10.60 11.27 -5.36
N GLY A 77 -10.42 10.04 -4.88
CA GLY A 77 -9.28 9.18 -5.17
C GLY A 77 -9.67 7.85 -5.84
N ALA A 78 -8.67 7.16 -6.38
CA ALA A 78 -8.80 5.82 -6.94
C ALA A 78 -7.71 4.90 -6.36
N ASP A 79 -8.10 3.85 -5.65
CA ASP A 79 -7.23 2.90 -4.94
C ASP A 79 -7.11 1.57 -5.67
N ALA A 80 -5.88 1.30 -6.11
CA ALA A 80 -5.46 0.06 -6.69
C ALA A 80 -5.06 -0.86 -5.53
N ASP A 81 -5.98 -1.73 -5.13
CA ASP A 81 -5.87 -2.47 -3.87
C ASP A 81 -5.08 -3.80 -4.02
N HIS A 82 -4.34 -4.18 -2.97
CA HIS A 82 -3.61 -5.46 -2.85
C HIS A 82 -2.65 -5.79 -4.03
N HIS A 83 -1.85 -4.84 -4.48
CA HIS A 83 -0.87 -5.07 -5.55
C HIS A 83 0.33 -5.86 -5.07
N LYS A 84 0.67 -6.89 -5.84
CA LYS A 84 1.78 -7.83 -5.55
C LYS A 84 2.86 -7.86 -6.62
N THR A 85 2.57 -7.35 -7.81
CA THR A 85 3.48 -7.41 -8.96
C THR A 85 3.67 -6.03 -9.60
N PRO A 86 4.86 -5.72 -10.15
CA PRO A 86 5.09 -4.48 -10.89
C PRO A 86 4.13 -4.31 -12.08
N GLN A 87 3.79 -5.40 -12.76
CA GLN A 87 2.90 -5.37 -13.91
C GLN A 87 1.49 -4.89 -13.55
N ASP A 88 0.96 -5.30 -12.39
CA ASP A 88 -0.37 -4.85 -11.95
C ASP A 88 -0.36 -3.36 -11.58
N VAL A 89 0.78 -2.87 -11.05
CA VAL A 89 0.99 -1.45 -10.75
C VAL A 89 0.97 -0.65 -12.04
N GLU A 90 1.71 -1.08 -13.06
CA GLU A 90 1.74 -0.43 -14.38
C GLU A 90 0.34 -0.35 -15.01
N LYS A 91 -0.44 -1.44 -14.99
CA LYS A 91 -1.81 -1.44 -15.52
C LYS A 91 -2.72 -0.45 -14.81
N SER A 92 -2.61 -0.35 -13.49
CA SER A 92 -3.47 0.52 -12.67
C SER A 92 -3.04 1.99 -12.78
N ALA A 93 -1.73 2.24 -12.79
CA ALA A 93 -1.17 3.56 -13.08
C ALA A 93 -1.56 4.04 -14.48
N ALA A 94 -1.49 3.15 -15.48
CA ALA A 94 -1.93 3.41 -16.86
C ALA A 94 -3.40 3.83 -16.92
N ALA A 95 -4.27 3.19 -16.13
CA ALA A 95 -5.68 3.50 -16.05
C ALA A 95 -6.00 4.82 -15.31
N GLY A 96 -5.06 5.37 -14.53
CA GLY A 96 -5.24 6.63 -13.81
C GLY A 96 -5.55 6.48 -12.31
N PHE A 97 -5.21 5.34 -11.70
CA PHE A 97 -5.28 5.20 -10.24
C PHE A 97 -4.28 6.13 -9.55
N THR A 98 -4.65 6.62 -8.36
CA THR A 98 -3.92 7.67 -7.61
C THR A 98 -3.50 7.25 -6.20
N PHE A 99 -3.92 6.06 -5.78
CA PHE A 99 -3.57 5.43 -4.52
C PHE A 99 -3.24 3.97 -4.82
N PHE A 100 -2.17 3.44 -4.22
CA PHE A 100 -1.72 2.07 -4.45
C PHE A 100 -1.45 1.38 -3.11
N THR A 101 -2.11 0.24 -2.89
CA THR A 101 -1.92 -0.59 -1.70
C THR A 101 -0.97 -1.73 -2.00
N ILE A 102 0.29 -1.59 -1.59
CA ILE A 102 1.31 -2.64 -1.75
C ILE A 102 1.12 -3.69 -0.65
N ASP A 103 0.97 -4.96 -1.03
CA ASP A 103 0.80 -6.08 -0.10
C ASP A 103 2.08 -6.94 -0.02
N PRO A 104 2.95 -6.74 1.00
CA PRO A 104 4.16 -7.52 1.17
C PRO A 104 3.95 -8.79 2.01
N SER A 105 2.71 -9.19 2.32
CA SER A 105 2.42 -10.28 3.28
C SER A 105 3.08 -11.60 2.93
N ALA A 106 3.26 -11.90 1.63
CA ALA A 106 3.94 -13.10 1.16
C ALA A 106 5.43 -13.18 1.58
N PHE A 107 6.04 -12.03 1.92
CA PHE A 107 7.44 -11.92 2.34
C PHE A 107 7.61 -11.80 3.86
N VAL A 108 6.52 -11.87 4.63
CA VAL A 108 6.58 -11.89 6.10
C VAL A 108 6.88 -13.31 6.56
N ASN A 109 8.02 -13.50 7.22
CA ASN A 109 8.43 -14.80 7.73
C ASN A 109 7.85 -15.08 9.13
N ASN A 110 6.64 -15.62 9.18
CA ASN A 110 5.98 -15.95 10.46
C ASN A 110 6.71 -17.03 11.28
N ARG A 111 7.61 -17.83 10.68
CA ARG A 111 8.41 -18.81 11.42
C ARG A 111 9.42 -18.13 12.35
N ALA A 112 9.79 -16.88 12.06
CA ALA A 112 10.68 -16.08 12.88
C ALA A 112 10.25 -16.05 14.34
N ASP A 113 8.96 -16.12 14.66
CA ASP A 113 8.47 -16.07 16.05
C ASP A 113 8.92 -17.27 16.90
N ARG A 114 9.29 -18.38 16.26
CA ARG A 114 9.63 -19.66 16.93
C ARG A 114 11.07 -20.08 16.76
N MET A 115 11.86 -19.30 16.01
CA MET A 115 13.27 -19.60 15.76
C MET A 115 14.12 -19.39 17.01
N THR A 116 15.11 -20.25 17.19
CA THR A 116 16.20 -20.10 18.15
C THR A 116 17.17 -19.00 17.70
N PRO A 117 18.01 -18.45 18.62
CA PRO A 117 19.03 -17.47 18.24
C PRO A 117 20.02 -17.95 17.17
N ALA A 118 20.36 -19.23 17.17
CA ALA A 118 21.23 -19.82 16.15
C ALA A 118 20.56 -19.83 14.77
N GLU A 119 19.28 -20.24 14.69
CA GLU A 119 18.51 -20.22 13.44
C GLU A 119 18.32 -18.79 12.92
N LEU A 120 18.07 -17.82 13.80
CA LEU A 120 17.99 -16.40 13.42
C LEU A 120 19.30 -15.91 12.79
N THR A 121 20.44 -16.31 13.36
CA THR A 121 21.77 -15.93 12.84
C THR A 121 21.99 -16.48 11.43
N VAL A 122 21.64 -17.75 11.19
CA VAL A 122 21.75 -18.37 9.85
C VAL A 122 20.86 -17.65 8.83
N GLU A 123 19.61 -17.36 9.20
CA GLU A 123 18.67 -16.68 8.29
C GLU A 123 19.14 -15.25 7.98
N ILE A 124 19.70 -14.52 8.95
CA ILE A 124 20.29 -13.20 8.73
C ILE A 124 21.45 -13.27 7.75
N GLN A 125 22.36 -14.23 7.90
CA GLN A 125 23.49 -14.41 6.97
C GLN A 125 23.00 -14.69 5.54
N ALA A 126 21.95 -15.49 5.39
CA ALA A 126 21.32 -15.71 4.10
C ALA A 126 20.70 -14.42 3.52
N MET A 127 19.97 -13.66 4.34
CA MET A 127 19.38 -12.38 3.94
C MET A 127 20.43 -11.32 3.56
N GLU A 128 21.58 -11.29 4.24
CA GLU A 128 22.71 -10.41 3.89
C GLU A 128 23.42 -10.83 2.60
N THR A 129 23.39 -12.12 2.28
CA THR A 129 23.87 -12.65 1.00
C THR A 129 22.93 -12.27 -0.14
N ASP A 130 21.62 -12.27 0.14
CA ASP A 130 20.56 -11.89 -0.80
C ASP A 130 20.36 -10.37 -0.93
N ASP A 131 21.22 -9.55 -0.30
CA ASP A 131 21.15 -8.09 -0.31
C ASP A 131 19.79 -7.53 0.18
N VAL A 132 19.18 -8.18 1.17
CA VAL A 132 17.89 -7.74 1.74
C VAL A 132 18.05 -6.43 2.52
N PHE A 133 19.22 -6.21 3.12
CA PHE A 133 19.53 -5.00 3.89
C PHE A 133 20.46 -4.11 3.06
N GLN A 134 19.96 -2.95 2.61
CA GLN A 134 20.72 -2.01 1.76
C GLN A 134 22.05 -1.58 2.39
N ASP A 135 22.11 -1.48 3.72
CA ASP A 135 23.32 -1.29 4.47
C ASP A 135 23.42 -2.33 5.62
N ARG A 136 24.56 -3.04 5.69
CA ARG A 136 24.83 -4.01 6.78
C ARG A 136 24.97 -3.35 8.16
N CYS A 137 24.72 -2.05 8.25
CA CYS A 137 24.80 -1.24 9.46
C CYS A 137 23.49 -1.18 10.24
N TRP A 138 22.42 -1.84 9.77
CA TRP A 138 21.10 -1.84 10.41
C TRP A 138 21.16 -2.17 11.92
N GLN A 139 22.01 -3.10 12.35
CA GLN A 139 22.15 -3.43 13.78
C GLN A 139 22.66 -2.25 14.61
N ALA A 140 23.66 -1.52 14.10
CA ALA A 140 24.25 -0.37 14.79
C ALA A 140 23.26 0.81 14.90
N PHE A 141 22.30 0.90 13.97
CA PHE A 141 21.26 1.93 14.00
C PHE A 141 20.26 1.72 15.14
N TYR A 142 19.96 0.46 15.52
CA TYR A 142 18.92 0.17 16.51
C TYR A 142 19.47 -0.25 17.89
N LEU A 143 20.62 -0.94 17.95
CA LEU A 143 21.16 -1.44 19.22
C LEU A 143 21.77 -0.32 20.06
N GLY A 144 21.52 -0.38 21.37
CA GLY A 144 21.95 0.66 22.32
C GLY A 144 21.16 1.97 22.22
N GLN A 145 20.22 2.09 21.27
CA GLN A 145 19.39 3.27 21.10
C GLN A 145 18.06 3.18 21.87
N SER A 146 17.42 4.33 22.07
CA SER A 146 16.06 4.46 22.60
C SER A 146 15.29 5.40 21.68
N PHE A 147 14.11 5.00 21.24
CA PHE A 147 13.26 5.79 20.37
C PHE A 147 11.99 6.18 21.10
N GLU A 148 11.73 7.48 21.20
CA GLU A 148 10.47 7.98 21.75
C GLU A 148 9.41 8.06 20.65
N VAL A 149 8.29 7.40 20.88
CA VAL A 149 7.12 7.38 20.00
C VAL A 149 5.95 8.00 20.74
N ALA A 150 5.24 8.91 20.07
CA ALA A 150 4.05 9.58 20.61
C ALA A 150 4.25 10.19 22.01
N GLY A 151 5.44 10.77 22.26
CA GLY A 151 5.74 11.55 23.48
C GLY A 151 5.87 10.74 24.77
N SER A 152 5.78 9.41 24.73
CA SER A 152 5.69 8.61 25.96
C SER A 152 6.13 7.16 25.80
N LEU A 153 5.98 6.56 24.61
CA LEU A 153 6.38 5.18 24.38
C LEU A 153 7.88 5.13 24.05
N GLN A 154 8.67 4.51 24.94
CA GLN A 154 10.09 4.30 24.71
C GLN A 154 10.31 2.91 24.09
N LEU A 155 10.76 2.87 22.83
CA LEU A 155 11.14 1.65 22.14
C LEU A 155 12.64 1.40 22.27
N ARG A 156 13.00 0.18 22.67
CA ARG A 156 14.38 -0.31 22.79
C ARG A 156 14.47 -1.71 22.21
N PHE A 157 15.63 -2.03 21.67
CA PHE A 157 15.87 -3.33 21.06
C PHE A 157 16.96 -4.10 21.79
N THR A 158 16.65 -5.34 22.17
CA THR A 158 17.69 -6.34 22.48
C THR A 158 18.22 -6.93 21.17
N PRO A 159 19.44 -7.51 21.17
CA PRO A 159 19.96 -8.20 19.99
C PRO A 159 18.99 -9.22 19.42
N GLU A 160 18.42 -10.08 20.26
CA GLU A 160 17.47 -11.11 19.81
C GLU A 160 16.18 -10.52 19.23
N LEU A 161 15.60 -9.50 19.87
CA LEU A 161 14.37 -8.86 19.38
C LEU A 161 14.60 -8.24 18.00
N LEU A 162 15.73 -7.56 17.83
CA LEU A 162 16.11 -6.93 16.58
C LEU A 162 16.36 -7.96 15.48
N GLN A 163 17.11 -9.03 15.77
CA GLN A 163 17.36 -10.12 14.83
C GLN A 163 16.06 -10.80 14.40
N ARG A 164 15.15 -11.07 15.36
CA ARG A 164 13.84 -11.66 15.07
C ARG A 164 12.98 -10.77 14.20
N ALA A 165 12.94 -9.46 14.48
CA ALA A 165 12.23 -8.50 13.66
C ALA A 165 12.81 -8.41 12.24
N ALA A 166 14.14 -8.41 12.10
CA ALA A 166 14.82 -8.42 10.82
C ALA A 166 14.49 -9.66 10.01
N VAL A 167 14.56 -10.86 10.59
CA VAL A 167 14.19 -12.10 9.91
C VAL A 167 12.70 -12.11 9.52
N LYS A 168 11.83 -11.61 10.40
CA LYS A 168 10.38 -11.61 10.16
C LYS A 168 9.98 -10.65 9.04
N TYR A 169 10.54 -9.45 9.02
CA TYR A 169 10.03 -8.35 8.20
C TYR A 169 11.01 -7.83 7.15
N GLY A 170 12.31 -8.16 7.22
CA GLY A 170 13.33 -7.58 6.35
C GLY A 170 13.03 -7.77 4.86
N ARG A 171 12.65 -9.00 4.45
CA ARG A 171 12.26 -9.28 3.07
C ARG A 171 10.99 -8.54 2.63
N ALA A 172 10.03 -8.39 3.55
CA ALA A 172 8.81 -7.62 3.31
C ALA A 172 9.10 -6.13 3.08
N ILE A 173 9.94 -5.53 3.93
CA ILE A 173 10.38 -4.14 3.80
C ILE A 173 11.12 -3.94 2.47
N ALA A 174 12.08 -4.82 2.14
CA ALA A 174 12.82 -4.74 0.89
C ALA A 174 11.93 -4.91 -0.35
N HIS A 175 10.92 -5.78 -0.28
CA HIS A 175 9.92 -5.91 -1.35
C HIS A 175 9.08 -4.64 -1.49
N SER A 176 8.57 -4.08 -0.40
CA SER A 176 7.81 -2.83 -0.41
C SER A 176 8.61 -1.67 -0.99
N ALA A 177 9.90 -1.53 -0.64
CA ALA A 177 10.78 -0.50 -1.20
C ALA A 177 10.95 -0.64 -2.72
N ARG A 178 11.18 -1.87 -3.21
CA ARG A 178 11.27 -2.14 -4.66
C ARG A 178 9.96 -1.81 -5.38
N MET A 179 8.83 -2.22 -4.82
CA MET A 179 7.51 -1.91 -5.38
C MET A 179 7.23 -0.40 -5.40
N SER A 180 7.65 0.33 -4.37
CA SER A 180 7.55 1.80 -4.34
C SER A 180 8.38 2.44 -5.45
N ALA A 181 9.62 2.00 -5.66
CA ALA A 181 10.46 2.51 -6.75
C ALA A 181 9.86 2.20 -8.14
N HIS A 182 9.26 1.02 -8.33
CA HIS A 182 8.54 0.71 -9.57
C HIS A 182 7.32 1.61 -9.76
N LEU A 183 6.56 1.88 -8.69
CA LEU A 183 5.42 2.77 -8.72
C LEU A 183 5.83 4.21 -9.09
N GLU A 184 6.87 4.74 -8.47
CA GLU A 184 7.42 6.07 -8.78
C GLU A 184 7.77 6.21 -10.26
N ASN A 185 8.41 5.17 -10.84
CA ASN A 185 8.72 5.13 -12.26
C ASN A 185 7.46 5.04 -13.13
N ALA A 186 6.48 4.20 -12.78
CA ALA A 186 5.23 4.04 -13.53
C ALA A 186 4.36 5.31 -13.50
N CYS A 187 4.46 6.09 -12.43
CA CYS A 187 3.75 7.36 -12.23
C CYS A 187 4.56 8.60 -12.63
N ALA A 188 5.81 8.45 -13.10
CA ALA A 188 6.66 9.58 -13.49
C ALA A 188 5.97 10.44 -14.57
N GLY A 189 5.81 11.73 -14.28
CA GLY A 189 5.13 12.68 -15.17
C GLY A 189 3.60 12.66 -15.12
N ARG A 190 2.99 11.95 -14.15
CA ARG A 190 1.52 11.84 -13.99
C ARG A 190 0.95 12.59 -12.78
N VAL A 191 1.63 13.64 -12.28
CA VAL A 191 1.18 14.46 -11.14
C VAL A 191 0.52 15.74 -11.61
#